data_AF-A0A183JT30-F1
#
_entry.id   AF-A0A183JT30-F1
#
_cell.length_a   1.000
_cell.length_b   1.000
_cell.length_c   1.000
_cell.angle_alpha   90.00
_cell.angle_beta   90.00
_cell.angle_gamma   90.00
#
_symmetry.space_group_name_H-M   'P 1'
#
loop_
_entity.id
_entity.type
_entity.pdbx_description
1 polymer ?
#
loop_
_entity_poly.entity_id
_entity_poly.type
_entity_poly.pdbx_seq_one_letter_code
_entity_poly.pdbx_strand_id
1 'polypeptide(L)' 'AVLNEIKPGADWVQLHQLAEREILTHLREGGLLLGDINEMMKSRLGAIFMPHGLGHLLGCDVHDVGGYLNVRIYIFF' A
#
# COMPACT_ATOMS: atom_id res chain seq x y z
N ALA A 1 -8.83 -5.76 -3.78
CA ALA A 1 -7.64 -6.65 -3.69
C ALA A 1 -7.10 -6.79 -2.27
N VAL A 2 -6.66 -5.70 -1.62
CA VAL A 2 -5.95 -5.72 -0.32
C VAL A 2 -6.64 -6.54 0.77
N LEU A 3 -7.92 -6.29 1.08
CA LEU A 3 -8.62 -6.97 2.18
C LEU A 3 -8.62 -8.50 2.05
N ASN A 4 -8.62 -9.03 0.82
CA ASN A 4 -8.62 -10.48 0.57
C ASN A 4 -7.25 -11.12 0.84
N GLU A 5 -6.16 -10.33 0.83
CA GLU A 5 -4.80 -10.80 1.10
C GLU A 5 -4.38 -10.61 2.57
N ILE A 6 -5.22 -9.96 3.39
CA ILE A 6 -4.98 -9.83 4.82
C ILE A 6 -5.21 -11.18 5.50
N LYS A 7 -4.11 -11.81 5.93
CA LYS A 7 -4.09 -13.10 6.61
C LYS A 7 -2.83 -13.22 7.48
N PRO A 8 -2.79 -14.16 8.46
CA PRO A 8 -1.58 -14.39 9.25
C PRO A 8 -0.34 -14.61 8.37
N GLY A 9 0.74 -13.89 8.65
CA GLY A 9 1.98 -13.95 7.88
C GLY A 9 2.04 -13.08 6.62
N ALA A 10 0.99 -12.31 6.30
CA ALA A 10 1.03 -11.34 5.20
C ALA A 10 2.06 -10.24 5.46
N ASP A 11 2.77 -9.80 4.41
CA ASP A 11 3.72 -8.69 4.47
C ASP A 11 3.00 -7.36 4.17
N TRP A 12 2.98 -6.46 5.16
CA TRP A 12 2.32 -5.16 5.05
C TRP A 12 2.88 -4.30 3.90
N VAL A 13 4.17 -4.40 3.61
CA VAL A 13 4.81 -3.65 2.51
C VAL A 13 4.28 -4.15 1.17
N GLN A 14 4.08 -5.46 1.03
CA GLN A 14 3.51 -6.04 -0.18
C GLN A 14 2.04 -5.65 -0.35
N LEU A 15 1.28 -5.59 0.74
CA LEU A 15 -0.11 -5.09 0.71
C LEU A 15 -0.17 -3.62 0.27
N HIS A 16 0.75 -2.78 0.74
CA HIS A 16 0.84 -1.38 0.30
C HIS A 16 1.18 -1.28 -1.20
N GLN A 17 2.13 -2.08 -1.69
CA GLN A 17 2.47 -2.14 -3.12
C GLN A 17 1.31 -2.69 -3.97
N LEU A 18 0.50 -3.61 -3.43
CA LEU A 18 -0.72 -4.07 -4.08
C LEU A 18 -1.71 -2.91 -4.24
N ALA A 19 -1.93 -2.11 -3.18
CA ALA A 19 -2.78 -0.92 -3.27
C ALA A 19 -2.26 0.09 -4.30
N GLU A 20 -0.95 0.39 -4.30
CA GLU A 20 -0.31 1.26 -5.30
C GLU A 20 -0.52 0.75 -6.73
N ARG A 21 -0.43 -0.57 -6.95
CA ARG A 21 -0.68 -1.17 -8.26
C ARG A 21 -2.13 -1.02 -8.70
N GLU A 22 -3.08 -1.24 -7.80
CA GLU A 22 -4.53 -1.13 -8.10
C GLU A 22 -4.90 0.31 -8.46
N ILE A 23 -4.45 1.31 -7.68
CA ILE A 23 -4.74 2.72 -7.99
C ILE A 23 -4.14 3.12 -9.33
N LEU A 24 -2.89 2.75 -9.64
CA LEU A 24 -2.27 3.05 -10.93
C LEU A 24 -2.99 2.35 -12.10
N THR A 25 -3.44 1.11 -11.89
CA THR A 25 -4.17 0.34 -12.91
C THR A 25 -5.49 1.02 -13.25
N HIS A 26 -6.27 1.41 -12.25
CA HIS A 26 -7.54 2.09 -12.47
C HIS A 26 -7.39 3.52 -13.00
N LEU A 27 -6.35 4.25 -12.58
CA LEU A 27 -6.04 5.57 -13.17
C LEU A 27 -5.65 5.45 -14.65
N ARG A 28 -4.94 4.38 -15.04
CA ARG A 28 -4.64 4.08 -16.45
C ARG A 28 -5.89 3.70 -17.23
N GLU A 29 -6.73 2.81 -16.68
CA GLU A 29 -8.01 2.41 -17.30
C GLU A 29 -8.97 3.59 -17.47
N GLY A 30 -8.98 4.52 -16.52
CA GLY A 30 -9.72 5.78 -16.60
C GLY A 30 -9.12 6.83 -17.54
N GLY A 31 -7.98 6.54 -18.21
CA GLY A 31 -7.33 7.44 -19.16
C GLY A 31 -6.56 8.61 -18.52
N LEU A 32 -6.35 8.61 -17.21
CA LEU A 32 -5.58 9.64 -16.50
C LEU A 32 -4.07 9.40 -16.56
N LEU A 33 -3.67 8.14 -16.74
CA LEU A 33 -2.27 7.72 -16.90
C LEU A 33 -2.10 6.96 -18.21
N LEU A 34 -0.91 7.09 -18.81
CA LEU A 34 -0.52 6.40 -20.03
C LEU A 34 0.79 5.65 -19.78
N GLY A 35 0.91 4.44 -20.34
CA GLY A 35 2.12 3.62 -20.26
C GLY A 35 1.96 2.32 -19.47
N ASP A 36 3.10 1.72 -19.09
CA ASP A 36 3.17 0.43 -18.40
C ASP A 36 3.12 0.57 -16.87
N ILE A 37 2.34 -0.30 -16.22
CA ILE A 37 2.16 -0.26 -14.76
C ILE A 37 3.43 -0.65 -14.01
N ASN A 38 4.25 -1.57 -14.53
CA ASN A 38 5.46 -1.98 -13.83
C ASN A 38 6.52 -0.87 -13.85
N GLU A 39 6.62 -0.12 -14.96
CA GLU A 39 7.47 1.07 -15.02
C GLU A 39 6.97 2.17 -14.06
N MET A 40 5.65 2.37 -13.94
CA MET A 40 5.07 3.30 -12.95
C MET A 40 5.36 2.86 -11.50
N MET A 41 5.27 1.56 -11.21
CA MET A 41 5.60 1.01 -9.89
C MET A 41 7.07 1.21 -9.55
N LYS A 42 7.96 0.97 -10.53
CA LYS A 42 9.42 1.13 -10.41
C LYS A 42 9.81 2.59 -10.20
N SER A 43 9.12 3.53 -10.83
CA SER A 43 9.34 4.97 -10.63
C SER A 43 8.68 5.53 -9.37
N ARG A 44 8.02 4.68 -8.57
CA ARG A 44 7.26 5.08 -7.35
C ARG A 44 6.15 6.08 -7.65
N LEU A 45 5.55 6.02 -8.83
CA LEU A 45 4.45 6.91 -9.23
C LEU A 45 3.22 6.77 -8.32
N GLY A 46 2.99 5.58 -7.75
CA GLY A 46 1.90 5.32 -6.81
C GLY A 46 1.87 6.30 -5.62
N ALA A 47 3.04 6.67 -5.10
CA ALA A 47 3.18 7.60 -3.99
C ALA A 47 2.68 9.03 -4.30
N ILE A 48 2.57 9.40 -5.59
CA ILE A 48 1.97 10.69 -5.98
C ILE A 48 0.46 10.69 -5.75
N PHE A 49 -0.20 9.54 -5.98
CA PHE A 49 -1.65 9.40 -5.88
C PHE A 49 -2.13 8.80 -4.55
N MET A 50 -1.21 8.21 -3.79
CA MET A 50 -1.43 7.70 -2.44
C MET A 50 -0.22 8.09 -1.57
N PRO A 51 -0.15 9.35 -1.10
CA PRO A 51 1.03 9.90 -0.43
C PRO A 51 1.18 9.47 1.03
N HIS A 52 0.19 8.73 1.55
CA HIS A 52 0.17 8.17 2.89
C HIS A 52 0.37 6.65 2.82
N GLY A 53 0.65 6.04 3.96
CA GLY A 53 0.70 4.59 4.05
C GLY A 53 -0.66 3.93 3.84
N LEU A 54 -0.67 2.60 3.71
CA LEU A 54 -1.89 1.86 3.41
C LEU A 54 -2.93 1.94 4.54
N GLY A 55 -2.47 2.12 5.77
CA GLY A 55 -3.27 2.10 6.99
C GLY A 55 -2.38 1.78 8.18
N HIS A 56 -2.97 1.65 9.36
CA HIS A 56 -2.26 1.42 10.62
C HIS A 56 -3.00 0.47 11.56
N LEU A 57 -2.32 0.03 12.62
CA LEU A 57 -2.99 -0.65 13.73
C LEU A 57 -3.98 0.31 14.40
N LEU A 58 -5.10 -0.25 14.84
CA LEU A 58 -6.16 0.47 15.52
C LEU A 58 -6.53 -0.31 16.78
N GLY A 59 -6.57 0.38 17.92
CA GLY A 59 -6.87 -0.22 19.22
C GLY A 59 -7.17 0.85 20.26
N CYS A 60 -6.37 0.91 21.34
CA CYS A 60 -6.57 1.94 22.37
C CYS A 60 -6.21 3.33 21.86
N ASP A 61 -5.15 3.42 21.06
CA ASP A 61 -4.79 4.61 20.31
C ASP A 61 -5.31 4.50 18.87
N VAL A 62 -5.67 5.63 18.26
CA VAL A 62 -6.10 5.65 16.84
C VAL A 62 -4.99 5.12 15.93
N HIS A 63 -3.75 5.43 16.27
CA HIS A 63 -2.52 4.95 15.65
C HIS A 63 -1.81 4.04 16.65
N ASP A 64 -2.25 2.79 16.75
CA ASP A 64 -1.88 1.91 17.87
C ASP A 64 -0.41 1.45 17.83
N VAL A 65 0.11 1.09 18.99
CA VAL A 65 1.52 0.72 19.19
C VAL A 65 1.89 -0.62 18.55
N GLY A 66 3.19 -0.89 18.37
CA GLY A 66 3.68 -2.19 17.89
C GLY A 66 3.72 -2.36 16.37
N GLY A 67 3.41 -1.33 15.59
CA GLY A 67 3.49 -1.34 14.12
C GLY A 67 4.90 -1.26 13.52
N TYR A 68 5.94 -1.16 14.36
CA TYR A 68 7.36 -1.06 13.98
C TYR A 68 8.25 -1.81 14.98
N LEU A 69 8.10 -3.13 15.05
CA LEU A 69 8.93 -3.97 15.91
C LEU A 69 10.10 -4.58 15.11
N ASN A 70 11.12 -5.09 15.79
CA ASN A 70 12.20 -5.85 15.16
C ASN A 70 11.72 -7.18 14.53
N VAL A 71 10.45 -7.56 14.75
CA VAL A 71 9.71 -8.57 14.00
C VAL A 71 8.95 -7.87 12.88
N ARG A 72 9.11 -8.34 11.63
CA ARG A 72 8.63 -7.71 10.37
C ARG A 72 7.13 -7.38 10.36
N ILE A 73 6.78 -6.28 11.01
CA ILE A 73 5.52 -5.57 10.91
C ILE A 73 5.97 -4.13 10.69
N TYR A 74 5.92 -3.67 9.43
CA TYR A 74 6.30 -2.31 9.06
C TYR A 74 5.06 -1.64 8.50
N ILE A 75 4.43 -0.80 9.31
CA ILE A 75 3.17 -0.18 8.97
C ILE A 75 3.37 1.32 8.78
N PHE A 76 3.32 1.80 7.54
CA PHE A 76 3.53 3.22 7.22
C PHE A 76 2.27 4.04 7.47
N PHE A 77 2.42 5.24 8.02
CA PHE A 77 1.41 6.30 8.07
C PHE A 77 1.44 7.15 6.80
#